data_AF-A0A7X7E3L8-F1
#
_entry.id   AF-A0A7X7E3L8-F1
#
_cell.length_a   1.000
_cell.length_b   1.000
_cell.length_c   1.000
_cell.angle_alpha   90.00
_cell.angle_beta   90.00
_cell.angle_gamma   90.00
#
_symmetry.space_group_name_H-M   'P 1'
#
loop_
_entity.id
_entity.type
_entity.pdbx_description
1 polymer ?
#
loop_
_entity_poly.entity_id
_entity_poly.type
_entity_poly.pdbx_seq_one_letter_code
_entity_poly.pdbx_strand_id
1 'polypeptide(L)'
;KWRVHKLPEGGDETVKSKNDSGAGIYVIFKGQFRLNTVIKYVWSSTLPKGTSTFSRYNGRTAIIVLRNASDSTGTWFTEKVNVYKDYERVFGKIPPVVEGIGILSDADNTKTEAAADYGEIRIMEN
;
A
#
# COMPACT_ATOMS: atom_id res chain seq x y z
N LYS A 1 3.40 4.16 11.31
CA LYS A 1 2.32 3.59 12.16
C LYS A 1 0.99 3.90 11.51
N TRP A 2 0.01 3.01 11.63
CA TRP A 2 -1.33 3.24 11.12
C TRP A 2 -2.38 2.58 12.02
N ARG A 3 -3.61 3.09 11.96
CA ARG A 3 -4.79 2.50 12.60
C ARG A 3 -5.95 2.61 11.63
N VAL A 4 -6.52 1.48 11.22
CA VAL A 4 -7.73 1.48 10.39
C VAL A 4 -8.95 1.39 11.30
N HIS A 5 -9.92 2.29 11.08
CA HIS A 5 -11.24 2.28 11.72
C HIS A 5 -12.27 1.56 10.86
N LYS A 6 -12.18 1.75 9.54
CA LYS A 6 -13.10 1.15 8.57
C LYS A 6 -12.38 0.72 7.31
N LEU A 7 -12.67 -0.52 6.89
CA LEU A 7 -12.22 -1.10 5.65
C LEU A 7 -13.33 -0.93 4.60
N PRO A 8 -12.99 -0.61 3.33
CA PRO A 8 -13.96 -0.55 2.25
C PRO A 8 -14.57 -1.95 2.02
N GLU A 9 -15.88 -2.03 1.88
CA GLU A 9 -16.56 -3.33 1.77
C GLU A 9 -16.17 -4.03 0.46
N GLY A 10 -15.68 -5.27 0.56
CA GLY A 10 -15.29 -6.07 -0.60
C GLY A 10 -14.10 -5.53 -1.39
N GLY A 11 -13.31 -4.60 -0.82
CA GLY A 11 -12.06 -4.10 -1.42
C GLY A 11 -11.09 -5.24 -1.76
N ASP A 12 -10.62 -5.25 -3.01
CA ASP A 12 -9.72 -6.26 -3.59
C ASP A 12 -8.81 -5.59 -4.61
N GLU A 13 -7.54 -5.43 -4.25
CA GLU A 13 -6.53 -4.74 -5.05
C GLU A 13 -6.16 -5.48 -6.35
N THR A 14 -6.60 -6.73 -6.53
CA THR A 14 -6.42 -7.49 -7.77
C THR A 14 -7.51 -7.23 -8.81
N VAL A 15 -8.61 -6.58 -8.41
CA VAL A 15 -9.77 -6.29 -9.26
C VAL A 15 -9.89 -4.78 -9.45
N LYS A 16 -9.79 -4.31 -10.70
CA LYS A 16 -9.75 -2.87 -11.02
C LYS A 16 -10.91 -2.07 -10.41
N SER A 17 -12.13 -2.59 -10.47
CA SER A 17 -13.34 -1.94 -9.94
C SER A 17 -13.53 -2.09 -8.42
N LYS A 18 -12.57 -2.67 -7.71
CA LYS A 18 -12.60 -2.87 -6.25
C LYS A 18 -11.28 -2.49 -5.59
N ASN A 19 -10.41 -1.77 -6.28
CA ASN A 19 -9.02 -1.54 -5.86
C ASN A 19 -8.90 -0.43 -4.81
N ASP A 20 -9.61 -0.63 -3.70
CA ASP A 20 -9.70 0.24 -2.54
C ASP A 20 -9.09 -0.46 -1.33
N SER A 21 -8.41 0.31 -0.49
CA SER A 21 -7.76 -0.20 0.73
C SER A 21 -8.15 0.69 1.92
N GLY A 22 -8.32 0.12 3.11
CA GLY A 22 -8.64 0.93 4.31
C GLY A 22 -7.53 1.92 4.66
N ALA A 23 -6.28 1.53 4.38
CA ALA A 23 -5.13 2.40 4.44
C ALA A 23 -4.07 1.97 3.42
N GLY A 24 -3.37 2.95 2.85
CA GLY A 24 -2.28 2.76 1.91
C GLY A 24 -1.13 3.72 2.22
N ILE A 25 0.10 3.20 2.25
CA ILE A 25 1.34 3.98 2.32
C ILE A 25 2.14 3.69 1.05
N TYR A 26 2.46 4.73 0.31
CA TYR A 26 3.14 4.66 -0.98
C TYR A 26 4.58 5.09 -0.79
N VAL A 27 5.53 4.23 -1.19
CA VAL A 27 6.91 4.65 -1.41
C VAL A 27 7.10 4.91 -2.89
N ILE A 28 7.39 6.16 -3.24
CA ILE A 28 7.52 6.62 -4.61
C ILE A 28 9.00 6.68 -4.95
N PHE A 29 9.40 5.91 -5.96
CA PHE A 29 10.78 5.86 -6.45
C PHE A 29 10.93 6.76 -7.67
N LYS A 30 12.04 7.48 -7.74
CA LYS A 30 12.33 8.41 -8.84
C LYS A 30 12.35 7.67 -10.17
N GLY A 31 11.50 8.10 -11.09
CA GLY A 31 11.45 7.60 -12.47
C GLY A 31 12.16 8.51 -13.48
N GLN A 32 12.36 8.02 -14.69
CA GLN A 32 12.71 8.86 -15.84
C GLN A 32 11.45 9.38 -16.53
N PHE A 33 11.45 10.63 -17.01
CA PHE A 33 10.30 11.24 -17.69
C PHE A 33 8.97 11.11 -16.94
N ARG A 34 8.98 11.25 -15.60
CA ARG A 34 7.82 11.07 -14.71
C ARG A 34 7.19 9.67 -14.71
N LEU A 35 7.93 8.65 -15.16
CA LEU A 35 7.54 7.24 -15.07
C LEU A 35 8.01 6.64 -13.74
N ASN A 36 7.51 7.18 -12.63
CA ASN A 36 7.80 6.63 -11.29
C ASN A 36 7.29 5.19 -11.16
N THR A 37 8.06 4.38 -10.44
CA THR A 37 7.61 3.12 -9.85
C THR A 37 7.25 3.35 -8.39
N VAL A 38 6.30 2.56 -7.90
CA VAL A 38 5.71 2.78 -6.57
C VAL A 38 5.47 1.44 -5.89
N ILE A 39 5.72 1.39 -4.58
CA ILE A 39 5.24 0.31 -3.72
C ILE A 39 4.14 0.88 -2.82
N LYS A 40 2.91 0.38 -2.96
CA LYS A 40 1.77 0.66 -2.07
C LYS A 40 1.70 -0.47 -1.03
N TYR A 41 2.05 -0.18 0.21
CA TYR A 41 1.78 -1.06 1.34
C TYR A 41 0.34 -0.82 1.82
N VAL A 42 -0.44 -1.89 1.98
CA VAL A 42 -1.88 -1.76 2.26
C VAL A 42 -2.36 -2.55 3.47
N TRP A 43 -3.44 -2.03 4.05
CA TRP A 43 -4.38 -2.80 4.83
C TRP A 43 -5.58 -3.17 3.95
N SER A 44 -5.60 -4.40 3.46
CA SER A 44 -6.61 -4.89 2.51
C SER A 44 -7.90 -5.34 3.20
N SER A 45 -9.03 -5.24 2.51
CA SER A 45 -10.30 -5.79 3.02
C SER A 45 -10.39 -7.31 2.84
N THR A 46 -9.80 -7.85 1.76
CA THR A 46 -10.04 -9.25 1.35
C THR A 46 -8.77 -10.06 1.13
N LEU A 47 -7.65 -9.42 0.75
CA LEU A 47 -6.45 -10.16 0.39
C LEU A 47 -5.69 -10.69 1.63
N PRO A 48 -5.05 -11.87 1.54
CA PRO A 48 -4.19 -12.37 2.60
C PRO A 48 -2.96 -11.48 2.84
N LYS A 49 -2.52 -11.39 4.10
CA LYS A 49 -1.21 -10.80 4.45
C LYS A 49 -0.08 -11.46 3.66
N GLY A 50 0.90 -10.67 3.23
CA GLY A 50 2.03 -11.12 2.42
C GLY A 50 1.73 -11.24 0.93
N THR A 51 0.47 -11.08 0.50
CA THR A 51 0.12 -11.01 -0.92
C THR A 51 0.84 -9.83 -1.57
N SER A 52 1.40 -10.04 -2.76
CA SER A 52 1.89 -8.96 -3.61
C SER A 52 1.31 -9.07 -5.02
N THR A 53 0.90 -7.95 -5.58
CA THR A 53 0.31 -7.84 -6.93
C THR A 53 0.72 -6.52 -7.58
N PHE A 54 0.27 -6.29 -8.81
CA PHE A 54 0.38 -5.00 -9.47
C PHE A 54 -1.00 -4.35 -9.61
N SER A 55 -1.04 -3.03 -9.45
CA SER A 55 -2.27 -2.26 -9.66
C SER A 55 -2.83 -2.50 -11.06
N ARG A 56 -4.15 -2.72 -11.13
CA ARG A 56 -4.87 -2.85 -12.41
C ARG A 56 -5.08 -1.53 -13.15
N TYR A 57 -4.73 -0.40 -12.53
CA TYR A 57 -4.74 0.92 -13.18
C TYR A 57 -3.41 1.25 -13.86
N ASN A 58 -2.29 0.81 -13.29
CA ASN A 58 -0.98 0.99 -13.89
C ASN A 58 -0.01 -0.12 -13.43
N GLY A 59 0.75 -0.69 -14.37
CA GLY A 59 1.74 -1.74 -14.08
C GLY A 59 3.02 -1.26 -13.37
N ARG A 60 3.08 0.00 -12.95
CA ARG A 60 4.24 0.60 -12.25
C ARG A 60 4.07 0.67 -10.74
N THR A 61 2.88 0.35 -10.24
CA THR A 61 2.57 0.31 -8.82
C THR A 61 2.46 -1.15 -8.36
N ALA A 62 3.44 -1.61 -7.60
CA ALA A 62 3.34 -2.85 -6.86
C ALA A 62 2.53 -2.60 -5.58
N ILE A 63 1.70 -3.56 -5.20
CA ILE A 63 0.89 -3.52 -3.99
C ILE A 63 1.32 -4.68 -3.11
N ILE A 64 1.56 -4.42 -1.82
CA ILE A 64 1.96 -5.43 -0.83
C ILE A 64 1.03 -5.33 0.37
N VAL A 65 0.36 -6.44 0.70
CA VAL A 65 -0.59 -6.51 1.81
C VAL A 65 0.16 -6.77 3.11
N LEU A 66 0.21 -5.77 3.99
CA LEU A 66 0.82 -5.92 5.31
C LEU A 66 -0.21 -6.36 6.36
N ARG A 67 -1.46 -5.91 6.18
CA ARG A 67 -2.58 -6.21 7.07
C ARG A 67 -3.84 -6.49 6.30
N ASN A 68 -4.79 -7.15 6.94
CA ASN A 68 -6.09 -7.41 6.33
C ASN A 68 -7.24 -7.42 7.35
N ALA A 69 -8.44 -7.78 6.91
CA ALA A 69 -9.63 -7.82 7.77
C ALA A 69 -9.53 -8.77 9.00
N SER A 70 -8.52 -9.65 9.08
CA SER A 70 -8.29 -10.46 10.28
C SER A 70 -7.59 -9.70 11.41
N ASP A 71 -6.99 -8.54 11.12
CA ASP A 71 -6.41 -7.68 12.14
C ASP A 71 -7.47 -6.81 12.81
N SER A 72 -7.32 -6.60 14.13
CA SER A 72 -8.24 -5.74 14.89
C SER A 72 -8.21 -4.29 14.39
N THR A 73 -9.36 -3.78 13.96
CA THR A 73 -9.54 -2.35 13.68
C THR A 73 -9.50 -1.54 14.99
N GLY A 74 -9.34 -0.21 14.90
CA GLY A 74 -9.26 0.68 16.06
C GLY A 74 -7.94 0.56 16.87
N THR A 75 -7.03 -0.32 16.44
CA THR A 75 -5.73 -0.55 17.09
C THR A 75 -4.59 0.07 16.27
N TRP A 76 -3.64 0.69 16.97
CA TRP A 76 -2.41 1.19 16.34
C TRP A 76 -1.43 0.05 16.07
N PHE A 77 -0.97 -0.03 14.83
CA PHE A 77 0.09 -0.95 14.44
C PHE A 77 1.32 -0.21 13.93
N THR A 78 2.48 -0.76 14.27
CA THR A 78 3.79 -0.29 13.78
C THR A 78 4.31 -1.31 12.79
N GLU A 79 4.54 -0.87 11.56
CA GLU A 79 5.17 -1.68 10.53
C GLU A 79 6.66 -1.34 10.43
N LYS A 80 7.48 -2.36 10.19
CA LYS A 80 8.87 -2.22 9.77
C LYS A 80 9.10 -3.17 8.62
N VAL A 81 9.39 -2.62 7.45
CA VAL A 81 9.58 -3.36 6.19
C VAL A 81 10.93 -3.02 5.58
N ASN A 82 11.49 -3.94 4.82
CA ASN A 82 12.69 -3.67 4.03
C ASN A 82 12.27 -3.29 2.61
N VAL A 83 12.05 -1.99 2.42
CA VAL A 83 11.57 -1.41 1.16
C VAL A 83 12.50 -1.73 -0.01
N TYR A 84 13.82 -1.77 0.22
CA TYR A 84 14.80 -2.12 -0.80
C TYR A 84 14.60 -3.55 -1.29
N LYS A 85 14.50 -4.50 -0.35
CA LYS A 85 14.28 -5.93 -0.66
C LYS A 85 12.92 -6.19 -1.28
N ASP A 86 11.88 -5.48 -0.83
CA ASP A 86 10.56 -5.56 -1.46
C ASP A 86 10.59 -5.07 -2.90
N TYR A 87 11.32 -3.97 -3.18
CA TYR A 87 11.48 -3.48 -4.54
C TYR A 87 12.21 -4.49 -5.43
N GLU A 88 13.33 -5.04 -4.97
CA GLU A 88 14.04 -6.11 -5.69
C GLU A 88 13.14 -7.30 -5.98
N ARG A 89 12.35 -7.73 -4.99
CA ARG A 89 11.45 -8.88 -5.10
C ARG A 89 10.33 -8.66 -6.11
N VAL A 90 9.69 -7.50 -6.11
CA VAL A 90 8.50 -7.26 -6.96
C VAL A 90 8.87 -6.75 -8.36
N PHE A 91 9.93 -5.96 -8.50
CA PHE A 91 10.35 -5.38 -9.79
C PHE A 91 11.55 -6.09 -10.43
N GLY A 92 12.26 -6.96 -9.72
CA GLY A 92 13.44 -7.67 -10.23
C GLY A 92 14.64 -6.75 -10.52
N LYS A 93 14.70 -5.57 -9.88
CA LYS A 93 15.70 -4.52 -10.13
C LYS A 93 16.12 -3.86 -8.82
N ILE A 94 17.27 -3.19 -8.84
CA ILE A 94 17.69 -2.32 -7.75
C ILE A 94 16.75 -1.09 -7.71
N PRO A 95 16.23 -0.69 -6.53
CA PRO A 95 15.40 0.50 -6.40
C PRO A 95 16.18 1.78 -6.78
N PRO A 96 15.56 2.70 -7.54
CA PRO A 96 16.01 4.08 -7.62
C PRO A 96 15.96 4.77 -6.24
N VAL A 97 16.44 6.01 -6.18
CA VAL A 97 16.26 6.84 -4.97
C VAL A 97 14.77 7.06 -4.69
N VAL A 98 14.42 7.09 -3.41
CA VAL A 98 13.07 7.47 -2.98
C VAL A 98 12.88 8.97 -3.23
N GLU A 99 11.79 9.32 -3.91
CA GLU A 99 11.41 10.71 -4.22
C GLU A 99 10.34 11.23 -3.28
N GLY A 100 9.53 10.36 -2.67
CA GLY A 100 8.51 10.78 -1.72
C GLY A 100 7.71 9.65 -1.10
N ILE A 101 6.83 10.06 -0.19
CA ILE A 101 5.87 9.19 0.50
C ILE A 101 4.48 9.74 0.27
N GLY A 102 3.55 8.86 -0.14
CA GLY A 102 2.12 9.16 -0.23
C GLY A 102 1.34 8.37 0.81
N ILE A 103 0.19 8.88 1.23
CA ILE A 103 -0.79 8.16 2.04
C ILE A 103 -2.17 8.30 1.41
N LEU A 104 -2.99 7.26 1.48
CA LEU A 104 -4.36 7.29 0.99
C LEU A 104 -5.19 6.24 1.72
N SER A 105 -6.36 6.65 2.21
CA SER A 105 -7.47 5.73 2.49
C SER A 105 -8.48 5.93 1.37
N ASP A 106 -8.74 4.88 0.59
CA ASP A 106 -9.57 4.94 -0.61
C ASP A 106 -10.77 3.98 -0.51
N ALA A 107 -11.91 4.43 -1.03
CA ALA A 107 -13.18 3.70 -1.06
C ALA A 107 -14.07 4.09 -2.26
N ASP A 108 -13.50 4.74 -3.28
CA ASP A 108 -14.27 5.29 -4.40
C ASP A 108 -14.69 4.21 -5.40
N ASN A 109 -13.90 3.14 -5.58
CA ASN A 109 -14.23 2.07 -6.52
C ASN A 109 -15.37 1.17 -5.98
N THR A 110 -15.32 0.86 -4.69
CA THR A 110 -16.34 0.11 -3.95
C THR A 110 -17.57 0.97 -3.63
N LYS A 111 -17.44 2.30 -3.68
CA LYS A 111 -18.47 3.29 -3.29
C LYS A 111 -18.93 3.09 -1.85
N THR A 112 -17.98 2.79 -0.97
CA THR A 112 -18.21 2.58 0.46
C THR A 112 -17.43 3.58 1.29
N GLU A 113 -16.89 3.16 2.44
CA GLU A 113 -16.17 4.03 3.35
C GLU A 113 -14.84 3.39 3.75
N ALA A 114 -13.79 4.21 3.78
CA ALA A 114 -12.51 3.88 4.37
C ALA A 114 -12.13 5.00 5.34
N ALA A 115 -11.64 4.61 6.52
CA ALA A 115 -11.22 5.57 7.53
C ALA A 115 -10.00 5.03 8.26
N ALA A 116 -8.92 5.81 8.30
CA ALA A 116 -7.71 5.45 9.01
C ALA A 116 -6.98 6.67 9.56
N ASP A 117 -6.23 6.46 10.64
CA ASP A 117 -5.24 7.39 11.13
C ASP A 117 -3.84 6.95 10.70
N TYR A 118 -3.02 7.93 10.35
CA TYR A 118 -1.60 7.73 10.05
C TYR A 118 -0.79 8.39 11.15
N GLY A 119 0.14 7.63 11.73
CA GLY A 119 1.08 8.14 12.70
C GLY A 119 2.40 8.48 12.02
N GLU A 120 3.48 8.40 12.78
CA GLU A 120 4.84 8.60 12.27
C GLU A 120 5.17 7.63 11.12
N ILE A 121 5.70 8.19 10.03
CA ILE A 121 6.19 7.46 8.85
C ILE A 121 7.58 8.01 8.54
N ARG A 122 8.55 7.11 8.42
CA ARG A 122 9.93 7.45 8.07
C ARG A 122 10.50 6.39 7.15
N ILE A 123 11.31 6.84 6.20
CA ILE A 123 12.22 5.99 5.44
C ILE A 123 13.61 6.30 5.99
N MET A 124 14.37 5.24 6.27
CA MET A 124 15.69 5.33 6.89
C MET A 124 16.65 4.53 6.04
N GLU A 125 17.82 5.10 5.78
CA GLU A 125 18.98 4.36 5.32
C GLU A 125 19.69 3.81 6.56
N ASN A 126 20.16 2.56 6.49
CA ASN A 126 20.97 1.98 7.57
C ASN A 126 22.40 2.51 7.51
#